data_AF-A0A8B8ZYV8-F1
#
_entry.id   AF-A0A8B8ZYV8-F1
#
_cell.length_a   1.000
_cell.length_b   1.000
_cell.length_c   1.000
_cell.angle_alpha   90.00
_cell.angle_beta   90.00
_cell.angle_gamma   90.00
#
_symmetry.space_group_name_H-M   'P 1'
#
loop_
_entity.id
_entity.type
_entity.pdbx_description
1 polymer ?
#
loop_
_entity_poly.entity_id
_entity_poly.type
_entity_poly.pdbx_seq_one_letter_code
_entity_poly.pdbx_strand_id
1 'polypeptide(L)'
;MTPAFPDCRSCGQPNCMRPVVAAKKQSINWLFMLLGQTLGCCTLDQLKYFCKHTKNHRTGAKDRVLYLTYLALCKQLDPAGPFERTPSLPLLPRRHLFFSPTSSPSPPPPRALPPPPPPQPPTPLPFPPATVHSLNHLLSQNITNITGEAQCKRCEASQVISYDLVSKFNEVAAFIRARKHWMHDRAPAEWMTPAFPDCRSCGQPNCMRPVVAAKKQSINWLFMLLGQTLGCCTLDQLKYFCKHTKNHRTGAKDRVLYLTYLALCKQLDPAGPF
;
A
#
# COMPACT_ATOMS: atom_id res chain seq x y z
N MET A 1 -10.36 -12.81 -10.62
CA MET A 1 -11.35 -13.41 -11.56
C MET A 1 -12.00 -14.56 -10.82
N THR A 2 -13.27 -14.43 -10.46
CA THR A 2 -14.04 -15.54 -9.88
C THR A 2 -14.44 -16.44 -11.05
N PRO A 3 -14.06 -17.75 -11.06
CA PRO A 3 -14.42 -18.63 -12.15
C PRO A 3 -15.93 -18.82 -12.20
N ALA A 4 -16.54 -18.61 -13.37
CA ALA A 4 -17.93 -18.97 -13.62
C ALA A 4 -17.97 -20.45 -14.02
N PHE A 5 -18.84 -21.23 -13.39
CA PHE A 5 -18.98 -22.66 -13.66
C PHE A 5 -20.37 -22.93 -14.25
N PRO A 6 -20.51 -23.83 -15.23
CA PRO A 6 -21.82 -24.19 -15.74
C PRO A 6 -22.61 -25.05 -14.73
N ASP A 7 -23.94 -25.02 -14.86
CA ASP A 7 -24.86 -25.79 -14.03
C ASP A 7 -24.87 -27.26 -14.47
N CYS A 8 -24.74 -28.19 -13.52
CA CYS A 8 -24.74 -29.61 -13.84
C CYS A 8 -26.16 -30.10 -14.14
N ARG A 9 -26.39 -30.56 -15.37
CA ARG A 9 -27.68 -31.15 -15.78
C ARG A 9 -28.04 -32.42 -15.02
N SER A 10 -27.07 -33.09 -14.39
CA SER A 10 -27.29 -34.33 -13.65
C SER A 10 -27.59 -34.15 -12.17
N CYS A 11 -27.07 -33.09 -11.52
CA CYS A 11 -27.33 -32.84 -10.09
C CYS A 11 -28.15 -31.57 -9.80
N GLY A 12 -28.50 -30.79 -10.84
CA GLY A 12 -29.37 -29.61 -10.73
C GLY A 12 -28.78 -28.42 -9.95
N GLN A 13 -27.55 -28.55 -9.46
CA GLN A 13 -26.89 -27.50 -8.67
C GLN A 13 -26.29 -26.43 -9.59
N PRO A 14 -26.53 -25.13 -9.31
CA PRO A 14 -25.94 -24.06 -10.09
C PRO A 14 -24.43 -23.97 -9.83
N ASN A 15 -23.64 -23.63 -10.86
CA ASN A 15 -22.19 -23.42 -10.78
C ASN A 15 -21.35 -24.60 -10.23
N CYS A 16 -21.79 -25.85 -10.39
CA CYS A 16 -21.09 -26.99 -9.78
C CYS A 16 -20.15 -27.76 -10.72
N MET A 17 -20.19 -27.52 -12.05
CA MET A 17 -19.30 -28.20 -12.99
C MET A 17 -17.90 -27.57 -13.00
N ARG A 18 -16.91 -28.30 -12.49
CA ARG A 18 -15.50 -27.89 -12.54
C ARG A 18 -14.80 -28.46 -13.77
N PRO A 19 -13.91 -27.69 -14.42
CA PRO A 19 -13.11 -28.19 -15.53
C PRO A 19 -12.11 -29.23 -15.03
N VAL A 20 -11.92 -30.29 -15.80
CA VAL A 20 -10.83 -31.25 -15.56
C VAL A 20 -9.54 -30.62 -16.07
N VAL A 21 -8.68 -30.18 -15.15
CA VAL A 21 -7.35 -29.67 -15.51
C VAL A 21 -6.39 -30.84 -15.64
N ALA A 22 -5.80 -31.01 -16.82
CA ALA A 22 -4.86 -32.10 -17.05
C ALA A 22 -3.68 -32.06 -16.06
N ALA A 23 -3.36 -33.22 -15.48
CA ALA A 23 -2.26 -33.34 -14.53
C ALA A 23 -0.88 -33.11 -15.19
N LYS A 24 -0.73 -33.53 -16.45
CA LYS A 24 0.48 -33.27 -17.24
C LYS A 24 0.43 -31.84 -17.79
N LYS A 25 1.44 -31.03 -17.46
CA LYS A 25 1.51 -29.60 -17.83
C LYS A 25 1.49 -29.35 -19.35
N GLN A 26 2.03 -30.29 -20.12
CA GLN A 26 2.10 -30.25 -21.60
C GLN A 26 0.76 -30.53 -22.28
N SER A 27 -0.16 -31.21 -21.62
CA SER A 27 -1.47 -31.58 -22.19
C SER A 27 -2.59 -30.62 -21.76
N ILE A 28 -2.26 -29.47 -21.16
CA ILE A 28 -3.25 -28.47 -20.77
C ILE A 28 -3.71 -27.73 -22.03
N ASN A 29 -5.02 -27.79 -22.32
CA ASN A 29 -5.62 -26.99 -23.38
C ASN A 29 -5.87 -25.56 -22.88
N TRP A 30 -4.84 -24.70 -23.02
CA TRP A 30 -4.87 -23.33 -22.53
C TRP A 30 -5.96 -22.45 -23.17
N LEU A 31 -6.30 -22.72 -24.44
CA LEU A 31 -7.36 -22.01 -25.15
C LEU A 31 -8.73 -22.34 -24.56
N PHE A 32 -9.00 -23.62 -24.29
CA PHE A 32 -10.22 -24.04 -23.60
C PHE A 32 -10.35 -23.39 -22.21
N MET A 33 -9.24 -23.33 -21.46
CA MET A 33 -9.22 -22.70 -20.13
C MET A 33 -9.46 -21.18 -20.20
N LEU A 34 -8.97 -20.50 -21.24
CA LEU A 34 -9.22 -19.07 -21.47
C LEU A 34 -10.69 -18.82 -21.84
N LEU A 35 -11.20 -19.51 -22.85
CA LEU A 35 -12.56 -19.33 -23.35
C LEU A 35 -13.62 -19.71 -22.30
N GLY A 36 -13.33 -20.72 -21.47
CA GLY A 36 -14.18 -21.12 -20.35
C GLY A 36 -14.03 -20.24 -19.10
N GLN A 37 -13.19 -19.20 -19.10
CA GLN A 37 -12.88 -18.37 -17.91
C GLN A 37 -12.38 -19.17 -16.69
N THR A 38 -11.80 -20.34 -16.93
CA THR A 38 -11.40 -21.28 -15.88
C THR A 38 -9.90 -21.29 -15.58
N LEU A 39 -9.13 -20.37 -16.17
CA LEU A 39 -7.68 -20.22 -15.88
C LEU A 39 -7.37 -20.12 -14.37
N GLY A 40 -8.30 -19.60 -13.55
CA GLY A 40 -8.16 -19.55 -12.08
C GLY A 40 -8.07 -20.91 -11.39
N CYS A 41 -8.56 -21.97 -12.05
CA CYS A 41 -8.50 -23.35 -11.59
C CYS A 41 -7.10 -23.96 -11.75
N CYS A 42 -6.21 -23.36 -12.56
CA CYS A 42 -4.84 -23.82 -12.71
C CYS A 42 -4.02 -23.59 -11.43
N THR A 43 -3.08 -24.49 -11.15
CA THR A 43 -2.10 -24.31 -10.07
C THR A 43 -1.06 -23.27 -10.47
N LEU A 44 -0.38 -22.71 -9.48
CA LEU A 44 0.70 -21.74 -9.71
C LEU A 44 1.80 -22.33 -10.61
N ASP A 45 2.12 -23.61 -10.47
CA ASP A 45 3.17 -24.27 -11.24
C ASP A 45 2.75 -24.57 -12.68
N GLN A 46 1.47 -24.80 -12.93
CA GLN A 46 0.92 -24.89 -14.29
C GLN A 46 0.99 -23.51 -14.98
N LEU A 47 0.58 -22.45 -14.30
CA LEU A 47 0.65 -21.08 -14.84
C LEU A 47 2.10 -20.64 -15.10
N LYS A 48 3.02 -20.93 -14.18
CA LYS A 48 4.46 -20.68 -14.35
C LYS A 48 5.04 -21.44 -15.55
N TYR A 49 4.60 -22.69 -15.77
CA TYR A 49 5.01 -23.48 -16.92
C TYR A 49 4.64 -22.79 -18.24
N PHE A 50 3.40 -22.32 -18.37
CA PHE A 50 2.97 -21.56 -19.54
C PHE A 50 3.76 -20.25 -19.73
N CYS A 51 3.96 -19.48 -18.66
CA CYS A 51 4.73 -18.24 -18.70
C CYS A 51 6.20 -18.46 -19.12
N LYS A 52 6.82 -19.59 -18.71
CA LYS A 52 8.17 -19.97 -19.13
C LYS A 52 8.24 -20.20 -20.65
N HIS A 53 7.23 -20.83 -21.23
CA HIS A 53 7.19 -21.13 -22.68
C HIS A 53 6.77 -19.95 -23.56
N THR A 54 6.15 -18.90 -22.99
CA THR A 54 5.76 -17.67 -23.71
C THR A 54 6.79 -16.54 -23.56
N LYS A 55 8.04 -16.85 -23.15
CA LYS A 55 9.11 -15.88 -22.84
C LYS A 55 8.73 -14.82 -21.79
N ASN A 56 7.68 -15.05 -21.02
CA ASN A 56 7.23 -14.21 -19.92
C ASN A 56 7.82 -14.73 -18.61
N HIS A 57 9.16 -14.66 -18.46
CA HIS A 57 9.84 -15.10 -17.24
C HIS A 57 9.48 -14.20 -16.05
N ARG A 58 8.52 -14.63 -15.23
CA ARG A 58 8.17 -13.94 -13.99
C ARG A 58 7.86 -14.89 -12.84
N THR A 59 8.43 -14.55 -11.68
CA THR A 59 8.10 -15.12 -10.38
C THR A 59 7.19 -14.15 -9.62
N GLY A 60 6.07 -14.64 -9.07
CA GLY A 60 5.11 -13.81 -8.35
C GLY A 60 3.93 -14.60 -7.80
N ALA A 61 3.03 -13.92 -7.08
CA ALA A 61 1.79 -14.49 -6.54
C ALA A 61 0.85 -15.01 -7.65
N LYS A 62 0.02 -16.01 -7.32
CA LYS A 62 -0.86 -16.72 -8.26
C LYS A 62 -1.70 -15.77 -9.12
N ASP A 63 -2.31 -14.75 -8.55
CA ASP A 63 -3.16 -13.80 -9.28
C ASP A 63 -2.41 -13.02 -10.36
N ARG A 64 -1.14 -12.70 -10.10
CA ARG A 64 -0.29 -11.99 -11.07
C ARG A 64 0.12 -12.90 -12.22
N VAL A 65 0.47 -14.14 -11.93
CA VAL A 65 0.83 -15.14 -12.97
C VAL A 65 -0.41 -15.50 -13.79
N LEU A 66 -1.58 -15.59 -13.15
CA LEU A 66 -2.87 -15.80 -13.80
C LEU A 66 -3.21 -14.68 -14.79
N TYR A 67 -3.12 -13.42 -14.37
CA TYR A 67 -3.39 -12.27 -15.25
C TYR A 67 -2.44 -12.21 -16.45
N LEU A 68 -1.16 -12.50 -16.24
CA LEU A 68 -0.18 -12.53 -17.33
C LEU A 68 -0.42 -13.70 -18.30
N THR A 69 -0.85 -14.85 -17.78
CA THR A 69 -1.26 -16.00 -18.60
C THR A 69 -2.46 -15.63 -19.47
N TYR A 70 -3.46 -14.97 -18.89
CA TYR A 70 -4.63 -14.44 -19.61
C TYR A 70 -4.22 -13.49 -20.73
N LEU A 71 -3.43 -12.44 -20.42
CA LEU A 71 -2.93 -11.48 -21.40
C LEU A 71 -2.13 -12.12 -22.53
N ALA A 72 -1.24 -13.07 -22.20
CA ALA A 72 -0.43 -13.75 -23.18
C ALA A 72 -1.27 -14.61 -24.14
N LEU A 73 -2.33 -15.25 -23.65
CA LEU A 73 -3.28 -15.99 -24.50
C LEU A 73 -4.12 -15.04 -25.37
N CYS A 74 -4.57 -13.90 -24.82
CA CYS A 74 -5.28 -12.88 -25.62
C CYS A 74 -4.40 -12.34 -26.75
N LYS A 75 -3.12 -12.04 -26.49
CA LYS A 75 -2.17 -11.59 -27.53
C LYS A 75 -1.90 -12.66 -28.60
N GLN A 76 -2.02 -13.95 -28.28
CA GLN A 76 -1.89 -15.02 -29.26
C GLN A 76 -3.13 -15.16 -30.15
N LEU A 77 -4.32 -14.83 -29.63
CA LEU A 77 -5.57 -14.87 -30.39
C LEU A 77 -5.78 -13.63 -31.26
N ASP A 78 -5.34 -12.46 -30.78
CA ASP A 78 -5.40 -11.21 -31.52
C ASP A 78 -4.12 -10.39 -31.28
N PRO A 79 -3.11 -10.56 -32.14
CA PRO A 79 -1.84 -9.83 -32.05
C PRO A 79 -1.98 -8.32 -32.29
N ALA A 80 -3.04 -7.87 -32.97
CA ALA A 80 -3.30 -6.47 -33.30
C ALA A 80 -4.26 -5.78 -32.32
N GLY A 81 -4.86 -6.54 -31.40
CA GLY A 81 -5.76 -6.03 -30.37
C GLY A 81 -5.09 -5.05 -29.41
N PRO A 82 -5.86 -4.21 -28.70
CA PRO A 82 -5.37 -3.09 -27.87
C PRO A 82 -4.70 -3.54 -26.54
N PHE A 83 -4.04 -4.69 -26.52
CA PHE A 83 -3.44 -5.31 -25.33
C PHE A 83 -2.03 -4.78 -25.00
N GLU A 84 -1.58 -3.73 -25.69
CA GLU A 84 -0.41 -2.93 -25.33
C GLU A 84 -0.81 -1.82 -24.34
N ARG A 85 -0.39 -1.99 -23.09
CA ARG A 85 -0.49 -1.06 -21.94
C ARG A 85 -1.84 -1.02 -21.21
N THR A 86 -1.69 -0.84 -19.90
CA THR A 86 -2.68 -0.54 -18.86
C THR A 86 -4.02 -0.01 -19.37
N PRO A 87 -5.16 -0.61 -18.98
CA PRO A 87 -6.45 0.04 -19.17
C PRO A 87 -6.53 1.25 -18.24
N SER A 88 -6.45 2.44 -18.82
CA SER A 88 -7.12 3.62 -18.28
C SER A 88 -8.62 3.29 -18.25
N LEU A 89 -9.16 3.10 -17.04
CA LEU A 89 -10.59 2.98 -16.79
C LEU A 89 -11.30 4.20 -17.39
N PRO A 90 -12.29 4.02 -18.28
CA PRO A 90 -13.18 5.09 -18.69
C PRO A 90 -13.97 5.56 -17.45
N LEU A 91 -13.99 6.87 -17.24
CA LEU A 91 -14.89 7.54 -16.31
C LEU A 91 -16.33 7.18 -16.70
N LEU A 92 -17.05 6.49 -15.82
CA LEU A 92 -18.49 6.30 -15.96
C LEU A 92 -19.19 7.67 -15.88
N PRO A 93 -20.13 7.99 -16.78
CA PRO A 93 -20.89 9.24 -16.72
C PRO A 93 -21.77 9.29 -15.47
N ARG A 94 -21.69 10.43 -14.78
CA ARG A 94 -22.58 10.83 -13.69
C ARG A 94 -24.01 10.87 -14.23
N ARG A 95 -24.84 9.88 -13.86
CA ARG A 95 -26.29 9.94 -14.09
C ARG A 95 -26.85 11.16 -13.35
N HIS A 96 -27.15 12.21 -14.11
CA HIS A 96 -28.06 13.26 -13.68
C HIS A 96 -29.45 12.65 -13.59
N LEU A 97 -29.93 12.42 -12.37
CA LEU A 97 -31.35 12.26 -12.14
C LEU A 97 -31.98 13.64 -12.25
N PHE A 98 -32.69 13.85 -13.36
CA PHE A 98 -33.69 14.90 -13.52
C PHE A 98 -34.73 14.77 -12.42
N PHE A 99 -34.84 15.79 -11.57
CA PHE A 99 -36.04 16.04 -10.78
C PHE A 99 -36.73 17.26 -11.39
N SER A 100 -37.92 17.03 -11.96
CA SER A 100 -38.81 18.08 -12.44
C SER A 100 -39.38 18.89 -11.25
N PRO A 101 -39.76 20.16 -11.47
CA PRO A 101 -40.21 21.04 -10.41
C PRO A 101 -41.69 20.78 -10.08
N THR A 102 -41.99 20.54 -8.81
CA THR A 102 -43.37 20.56 -8.31
C THR A 102 -43.51 21.69 -7.29
N SER A 103 -44.52 22.50 -7.55
CA SER A 103 -45.05 23.65 -6.81
C SER A 103 -44.90 23.64 -5.29
N SER A 104 -44.42 24.78 -4.76
CA SER A 104 -44.46 25.15 -3.34
C SER A 104 -45.89 25.30 -2.80
N PRO A 105 -46.10 24.96 -1.52
CA PRO A 105 -46.98 25.72 -0.65
C PRO A 105 -46.18 26.43 0.46
N SER A 106 -46.67 27.60 0.84
CA SER A 106 -46.07 28.59 1.76
C SER A 106 -45.74 28.06 3.16
N PRO A 107 -44.71 28.58 3.83
CA PRO A 107 -44.36 28.17 5.20
C PRO A 107 -45.25 28.86 6.25
N PRO A 108 -45.63 28.16 7.35
CA PRO A 108 -46.25 28.74 8.54
C PRO A 108 -45.22 29.52 9.41
N PRO A 109 -45.68 30.36 10.36
CA PRO A 109 -44.83 31.35 11.03
C PRO A 109 -43.73 30.73 11.91
N PRO A 110 -42.60 31.45 12.11
CA PRO A 110 -41.40 30.90 12.72
C PRO A 110 -41.58 30.60 14.21
N ARG A 111 -41.37 29.35 14.59
CA ARG A 111 -41.21 28.92 15.98
C ARG A 111 -39.80 29.32 16.44
N ALA A 112 -39.68 29.96 17.59
CA ALA A 112 -38.41 30.38 18.16
C ALA A 112 -37.46 29.17 18.31
N LEU A 113 -36.30 29.24 17.66
CA LEU A 113 -35.23 28.26 17.81
C LEU A 113 -34.54 28.46 19.17
N PRO A 114 -34.20 27.38 19.89
CA PRO A 114 -33.36 27.49 21.08
C PRO A 114 -31.98 28.05 20.71
N PRO A 115 -31.30 28.76 21.63
CA PRO A 115 -30.02 29.39 21.35
C PRO A 115 -28.96 28.34 20.97
N PRO A 116 -28.03 28.68 20.06
CA PRO A 116 -27.00 27.77 19.60
C PRO A 116 -26.07 27.37 20.77
N PRO A 117 -25.62 26.11 20.82
CA PRO A 117 -24.64 25.68 21.81
C PRO A 117 -23.33 26.47 21.64
N PRO A 118 -22.56 26.65 22.73
CA PRO A 118 -21.34 27.45 22.71
C PRO A 118 -20.33 26.89 21.69
N PRO A 119 -19.52 27.78 21.07
CA PRO A 119 -18.58 27.40 20.02
C PRO A 119 -17.57 26.39 20.54
N GLN A 120 -17.57 25.20 19.95
CA GLN A 120 -16.56 24.19 20.20
C GLN A 120 -15.21 24.66 19.64
N PRO A 121 -14.09 24.39 20.32
CA PRO A 121 -12.76 24.75 19.83
C PRO A 121 -12.51 24.11 18.45
N PRO A 122 -11.77 24.79 17.55
CA PRO A 122 -11.53 24.29 16.20
C PRO A 122 -10.88 22.91 16.28
N THR A 123 -11.57 21.91 15.70
CA THR A 123 -11.00 20.58 15.49
C THR A 123 -9.77 20.72 14.60
N PRO A 124 -8.61 20.12 14.95
CA PRO A 124 -7.44 20.17 14.09
C PRO A 124 -7.80 19.63 12.71
N LEU A 125 -7.51 20.41 11.67
CA LEU A 125 -7.69 19.99 10.29
C LEU A 125 -7.04 18.62 10.10
N PRO A 126 -7.73 17.64 9.49
CA PRO A 126 -7.13 16.33 9.24
C PRO A 126 -5.93 16.53 8.32
N PHE A 127 -4.72 16.32 8.85
CA PHE A 127 -3.50 16.33 8.05
C PHE A 127 -3.69 15.40 6.85
N PRO A 128 -3.26 15.82 5.64
CA PRO A 128 -3.27 14.92 4.51
C PRO A 128 -2.47 13.66 4.90
N PRO A 129 -3.04 12.46 4.73
CA PRO A 129 -2.42 11.23 5.17
C PRO A 129 -1.01 11.09 4.59
N ALA A 130 -0.07 10.58 5.40
CA ALA A 130 1.31 10.34 4.97
C ALA A 130 2.07 11.60 4.49
N THR A 131 1.74 12.76 5.06
CA THR A 131 2.47 14.02 4.87
C THR A 131 3.13 14.46 6.17
N VAL A 132 4.38 14.90 6.08
CA VAL A 132 5.19 15.47 7.16
C VAL A 132 5.59 16.89 6.75
N HIS A 133 5.63 17.82 7.71
CA HIS A 133 6.08 19.18 7.45
C HIS A 133 7.60 19.25 7.26
N SER A 134 8.07 20.30 6.58
CA SER A 134 9.50 20.56 6.42
C SER A 134 10.16 20.83 7.77
N LEU A 135 11.46 20.55 7.85
CA LEU A 135 12.28 20.77 9.05
C LEU A 135 12.16 22.22 9.52
N ASN A 136 12.29 23.19 8.61
CA ASN A 136 12.17 24.62 8.93
C ASN A 136 10.80 24.99 9.51
N HIS A 137 9.73 24.36 9.01
CA HIS A 137 8.39 24.58 9.54
C HIS A 137 8.24 23.99 10.95
N LEU A 138 8.74 22.77 11.18
CA LEU A 138 8.69 22.16 12.51
C LEU A 138 9.48 22.99 13.53
N LEU A 139 10.67 23.46 13.15
CA LEU A 139 11.50 24.30 14.02
C LEU A 139 10.87 25.67 14.29
N SER A 140 10.21 26.30 13.31
CA SER A 140 9.52 27.59 13.54
C SER A 140 8.33 27.47 14.48
N GLN A 141 7.76 26.27 14.63
CA GLN A 141 6.72 25.94 15.61
C GLN A 141 7.30 25.44 16.95
N ASN A 142 8.61 25.58 17.18
CA ASN A 142 9.33 25.08 18.36
C ASN A 142 9.22 23.56 18.57
N ILE A 143 8.99 22.79 17.50
CA ILE A 143 8.99 21.32 17.55
C ILE A 143 10.43 20.85 17.35
N THR A 144 11.14 20.64 18.44
CA THR A 144 12.54 20.18 18.46
C THR A 144 12.67 18.68 18.69
N ASN A 145 11.65 18.05 19.28
CA ASN A 145 11.65 16.63 19.62
C ASN A 145 10.43 15.92 19.05
N ILE A 146 10.63 14.69 18.57
CA ILE A 146 9.57 13.82 18.09
C ILE A 146 9.50 12.58 18.97
N THR A 147 8.33 12.29 19.51
CA THR A 147 8.10 11.15 20.40
C THR A 147 7.30 10.05 19.72
N GLY A 148 7.47 8.83 20.23
CA GLY A 148 6.71 7.67 19.80
C GLY A 148 6.82 6.52 20.80
N GLU A 149 5.81 5.67 20.82
CA GLU A 149 5.78 4.51 21.71
C GLU A 149 6.59 3.35 21.12
N ALA A 150 7.34 2.67 21.98
CA ALA A 150 8.01 1.43 21.66
C ALA A 150 7.71 0.36 22.70
N GLN A 151 7.59 -0.88 22.25
CA GLN A 151 7.28 -2.04 23.08
C GLN A 151 8.41 -3.07 22.99
N CYS A 152 8.79 -3.62 24.15
CA CYS A 152 9.77 -4.69 24.23
C CYS A 152 9.21 -5.99 23.64
N LYS A 153 9.90 -6.59 22.68
CA LYS A 153 9.53 -7.90 22.10
C LYS A 153 9.72 -9.10 23.04
N ARG A 154 10.21 -8.89 24.28
CA ARG A 154 10.54 -9.94 25.26
C ARG A 154 9.64 -9.91 26.49
N CYS A 155 9.55 -8.75 27.14
CA CYS A 155 8.78 -8.57 28.37
C CYS A 155 7.55 -7.66 28.19
N GLU A 156 7.26 -7.24 26.95
CA GLU A 156 6.07 -6.45 26.58
C GLU A 156 5.98 -5.06 27.22
N ALA A 157 6.98 -4.63 27.99
CA ALA A 157 7.07 -3.29 28.53
C ALA A 157 7.04 -2.23 27.42
N SER A 158 6.12 -1.27 27.55
CA SER A 158 6.00 -0.09 26.69
C SER A 158 6.75 1.10 27.30
N GLN A 159 7.40 1.89 26.47
CA GLN A 159 8.00 3.16 26.86
C GLN A 159 7.89 4.18 25.72
N VAL A 160 7.82 5.47 26.08
CA VAL A 160 7.90 6.56 25.10
C VAL A 160 9.37 6.89 24.83
N ILE A 161 9.75 6.86 23.56
CA ILE A 161 11.07 7.25 23.07
C ILE A 161 10.95 8.66 22.47
N SER A 162 11.94 9.51 22.75
CA SER A 162 12.05 10.84 22.18
C SER A 162 13.30 10.93 21.31
N TYR A 163 13.19 11.58 20.16
CA TYR A 163 14.28 11.87 19.24
C TYR A 163 14.44 13.37 19.05
N ASP A 164 15.67 13.86 19.20
CA ASP A 164 16.03 15.19 18.74
C ASP A 164 15.91 15.24 17.20
N LEU A 165 15.08 16.16 16.71
CA LEU A 165 14.69 16.23 15.31
C LEU A 165 15.88 16.50 14.38
N VAL A 166 16.71 17.48 14.73
CA VAL A 166 17.83 17.93 13.88
C VAL A 166 18.94 16.89 13.88
N SER A 167 19.35 16.41 15.05
CA SER A 167 20.39 15.40 15.19
C SER A 167 20.02 14.13 14.44
N LYS A 168 18.82 13.59 14.67
CA LYS A 168 18.42 12.33 14.04
C LYS A 168 18.18 12.47 12.55
N PHE A 169 17.63 13.59 12.09
CA PHE A 169 17.48 13.81 10.66
C PHE A 169 18.84 13.91 9.96
N ASN A 170 19.83 14.58 10.58
CA ASN A 170 21.19 14.66 10.05
C ASN A 170 21.87 13.29 9.95
N GLU A 171 21.67 12.40 10.93
CA GLU A 171 22.14 11.00 10.86
C GLU A 171 21.56 10.26 9.64
N VAL A 172 20.24 10.34 9.45
CA VAL A 172 19.54 9.71 8.31
C VAL A 172 20.02 10.30 6.99
N ALA A 173 20.12 11.62 6.90
CA ALA A 173 20.57 12.33 5.72
C ALA A 173 22.01 11.97 5.33
N ALA A 174 22.91 11.89 6.32
CA ALA A 174 24.29 11.48 6.11
C ALA A 174 24.39 10.04 5.63
N PHE A 175 23.61 9.12 6.22
CA PHE A 175 23.55 7.73 5.79
C PHE A 175 23.12 7.59 4.33
N ILE A 176 22.06 8.29 3.92
CA ILE A 176 21.57 8.27 2.54
C ILE A 176 22.63 8.84 1.60
N ARG A 177 23.16 10.03 1.89
CA ARG A 177 24.19 10.68 1.05
C ARG A 177 25.42 9.79 0.84
N ALA A 178 25.88 9.10 1.88
CA ALA A 178 27.03 8.21 1.78
C ALA A 178 26.76 6.94 0.95
N ARG A 179 25.54 6.40 0.98
CA ARG A 179 25.26 5.04 0.47
C ARG A 179 24.30 4.98 -0.72
N LYS A 180 23.62 6.07 -1.07
CA LYS A 180 22.57 6.12 -2.12
C LYS A 180 23.00 5.50 -3.44
N HIS A 181 24.25 5.71 -3.86
CA HIS A 181 24.78 5.16 -5.11
C HIS A 181 24.91 3.63 -5.13
N TRP A 182 25.03 2.97 -3.97
CA TRP A 182 25.07 1.50 -3.83
C TRP A 182 23.70 0.86 -3.62
N MET A 183 22.66 1.66 -3.33
CA MET A 183 21.33 1.13 -2.97
C MET A 183 20.55 0.60 -4.18
N HIS A 184 20.84 1.06 -5.41
CA HIS A 184 20.17 0.62 -6.65
C HIS A 184 18.63 0.53 -6.53
N ASP A 185 18.02 1.58 -5.99
CA ASP A 185 16.57 1.69 -5.70
C ASP A 185 16.00 0.64 -4.73
N ARG A 186 16.83 0.10 -3.84
CA ARG A 186 16.48 -0.88 -2.83
C ARG A 186 16.99 -0.48 -1.46
N ALA A 187 16.19 -0.75 -0.44
CA ALA A 187 16.59 -0.49 0.93
C ALA A 187 17.74 -1.43 1.31
N PRO A 188 18.80 -0.91 1.96
CA PRO A 188 19.89 -1.74 2.46
C PRO A 188 19.41 -2.63 3.62
N ALA A 189 20.23 -3.61 3.99
CA ALA A 189 19.87 -4.61 5.00
C ALA A 189 19.55 -3.98 6.36
N GLU A 190 20.25 -2.92 6.73
CA GLU A 190 20.07 -2.17 7.98
C GLU A 190 18.68 -1.54 8.10
N TRP A 191 18.07 -1.14 6.97
CA TRP A 191 16.69 -0.64 6.97
C TRP A 191 15.66 -1.77 6.96
N MET A 192 16.00 -2.91 6.37
CA MET A 192 15.13 -4.09 6.36
C MET A 192 15.09 -4.78 7.74
N THR A 193 16.18 -4.71 8.49
CA THR A 193 16.34 -5.24 9.85
C THR A 193 16.87 -4.13 10.76
N PRO A 194 15.99 -3.18 11.16
CA PRO A 194 16.40 -2.02 11.93
C PRO A 194 16.88 -2.41 13.33
N ALA A 195 17.89 -1.69 13.81
CA ALA A 195 18.32 -1.75 15.19
C ALA A 195 17.34 -0.98 16.09
N PHE A 196 17.17 -1.48 17.31
CA PHE A 196 16.31 -0.93 18.34
C PHE A 196 17.14 -0.61 19.59
N PRO A 197 16.66 0.30 20.43
CA PRO A 197 17.22 0.48 21.77
C PRO A 197 17.02 -0.76 22.65
N ASP A 198 17.81 -0.80 23.72
CA ASP A 198 17.73 -1.82 24.76
C ASP A 198 16.54 -1.58 25.69
N CYS A 199 15.98 -2.64 26.26
CA CYS A 199 14.87 -2.50 27.21
C CYS A 199 15.39 -2.19 28.61
N ARG A 200 14.93 -1.08 29.19
CA ARG A 200 15.28 -0.71 30.57
C ARG A 200 14.68 -1.64 31.62
N SER A 201 13.56 -2.30 31.31
CA SER A 201 12.85 -3.17 32.25
C SER A 201 13.47 -4.56 32.39
N CYS A 202 13.93 -5.17 31.29
CA CYS A 202 14.51 -6.52 31.31
C CYS A 202 16.00 -6.57 30.91
N GLY A 203 16.61 -5.43 30.59
CA GLY A 203 18.03 -5.32 30.22
C GLY A 203 18.39 -5.95 28.88
N GLN A 204 17.42 -6.50 28.13
CA GLN A 204 17.69 -7.17 26.87
C GLN A 204 18.09 -6.16 25.79
N PRO A 205 19.13 -6.46 24.99
CA PRO A 205 19.56 -5.55 23.95
C PRO A 205 18.66 -5.62 22.70
N ASN A 206 18.58 -4.53 21.95
CA ASN A 206 17.95 -4.48 20.62
C ASN A 206 16.53 -5.09 20.58
N CYS A 207 15.67 -4.67 21.50
CA CYS A 207 14.35 -5.29 21.68
C CYS A 207 13.18 -4.31 21.78
N MET A 208 13.43 -3.01 21.90
CA MET A 208 12.39 -1.96 21.97
C MET A 208 11.89 -1.57 20.58
N ARG A 209 10.92 -2.33 20.05
CA ARG A 209 10.37 -2.09 18.71
C ARG A 209 9.36 -0.95 18.74
N PRO A 210 9.33 -0.05 17.75
CA PRO A 210 8.29 0.97 17.69
C PRO A 210 6.90 0.33 17.52
N VAL A 211 5.91 0.89 18.19
CA VAL A 211 4.51 0.49 18.03
C VAL A 211 3.99 1.10 16.73
N VAL A 212 3.70 0.25 15.74
CA VAL A 212 3.17 0.70 14.46
C VAL A 212 1.65 0.72 14.53
N ALA A 213 1.04 1.89 14.35
CA ALA A 213 -0.41 2.04 14.39
C ALA A 213 -1.12 1.10 13.40
N ALA A 214 -2.17 0.42 13.87
CA ALA A 214 -2.98 -0.46 13.04
C ALA A 214 -3.68 0.30 11.91
N LYS A 215 -4.18 1.51 12.21
CA LYS A 215 -4.75 2.43 11.23
C LYS A 215 -3.61 3.12 10.46
N LYS A 216 -3.55 2.90 9.14
CA LYS A 216 -2.47 3.40 8.28
C LYS A 216 -2.32 4.93 8.28
N GLN A 217 -3.42 5.65 8.50
CA GLN A 217 -3.45 7.11 8.61
C GLN A 217 -2.86 7.64 9.93
N SER A 218 -2.78 6.79 10.95
CA SER A 218 -2.30 7.14 12.30
C SER A 218 -0.84 6.76 12.53
N ILE A 219 -0.15 6.27 11.50
CA ILE A 219 1.27 5.94 11.59
C ILE A 219 2.07 7.23 11.75
N ASN A 220 2.90 7.30 12.79
CA ASN A 220 3.83 8.40 12.99
C ASN A 220 5.05 8.23 12.07
N TRP A 221 4.90 8.63 10.81
CA TRP A 221 5.93 8.46 9.78
C TRP A 221 7.24 9.16 10.10
N LEU A 222 7.18 10.33 10.74
CA LEU A 222 8.36 11.10 11.13
C LEU A 222 9.16 10.38 12.22
N PHE A 223 8.49 9.90 13.28
CA PHE A 223 9.15 9.11 14.32
C PHE A 223 9.83 7.85 13.75
N MET A 224 9.14 7.15 12.84
CA MET A 224 9.68 5.95 12.20
C MET A 224 10.89 6.26 11.30
N LEU A 225 10.89 7.40 10.61
CA LEU A 225 12.03 7.86 9.81
C LEU A 225 13.24 8.15 10.70
N LEU A 226 13.06 8.98 11.74
CA LEU A 226 14.15 9.42 12.62
C LEU A 226 14.78 8.26 13.40
N GLY A 227 13.97 7.28 13.79
CA GLY A 227 14.46 6.05 14.39
C GLY A 227 15.06 5.04 13.40
N GLN A 228 15.03 5.33 12.09
CA GLN A 228 15.38 4.38 11.03
C GLN A 228 14.64 3.04 11.12
N THR A 229 13.39 3.06 11.59
CA THR A 229 12.60 1.85 11.89
C THR A 229 11.47 1.59 10.91
N LEU A 230 11.38 2.32 9.79
CA LEU A 230 10.37 2.12 8.74
C LEU A 230 10.30 0.67 8.21
N GLY A 231 11.39 -0.11 8.35
CA GLY A 231 11.41 -1.54 8.07
C GLY A 231 10.42 -2.38 8.90
N CYS A 232 9.98 -1.87 10.05
CA CYS A 232 8.94 -2.50 10.88
C CYS A 232 7.55 -2.43 10.22
N CYS A 233 7.32 -1.49 9.30
CA CYS A 233 6.05 -1.40 8.61
C CYS A 233 5.82 -2.59 7.68
N THR A 234 4.55 -2.97 7.52
CA THR A 234 4.14 -3.97 6.53
C THR A 234 4.20 -3.36 5.12
N LEU A 235 4.30 -4.23 4.10
CA LEU A 235 4.29 -3.79 2.71
C LEU A 235 3.03 -2.96 2.38
N ASP A 236 1.88 -3.29 2.98
CA ASP A 236 0.62 -2.59 2.71
C ASP A 236 0.50 -1.24 3.42
N GLN A 237 1.23 -1.04 4.51
CA GLN A 237 1.41 0.28 5.15
C GLN A 237 2.33 1.14 4.29
N LEU A 238 3.46 0.60 3.82
CA LEU A 238 4.38 1.33 2.95
C LEU A 238 3.74 1.70 1.60
N LYS A 239 2.97 0.79 0.99
CA LYS A 239 2.17 1.08 -0.22
C LYS A 239 1.13 2.17 0.03
N TYR A 240 0.53 2.21 1.22
CA TYR A 240 -0.40 3.26 1.59
C TYR A 240 0.29 4.62 1.62
N PHE A 241 1.48 4.72 2.19
CA PHE A 241 2.28 5.94 2.14
C PHE A 241 2.56 6.36 0.69
N CYS A 242 3.11 5.46 -0.12
CA CYS A 242 3.44 5.71 -1.52
C CYS A 242 2.24 6.16 -2.36
N LYS A 243 1.03 5.62 -2.08
CA LYS A 243 -0.22 6.05 -2.73
C LYS A 243 -0.52 7.53 -2.48
N HIS A 244 -0.29 8.01 -1.26
CA HIS A 244 -0.61 9.38 -0.86
C HIS A 244 0.50 10.38 -1.21
N THR A 245 1.75 9.92 -1.39
CA THR A 245 2.84 10.76 -1.90
C THR A 245 3.00 10.70 -3.42
N LYS A 246 2.00 10.19 -4.16
CA LYS A 246 2.00 10.03 -5.63
C LYS A 246 3.17 9.19 -6.19
N ASN A 247 3.79 8.35 -5.36
CA ASN A 247 4.87 7.44 -5.73
C ASN A 247 4.30 6.05 -6.03
N HIS A 248 3.53 5.93 -7.12
CA HIS A 248 2.85 4.69 -7.47
C HIS A 248 3.83 3.63 -7.99
N ARG A 249 4.41 2.82 -7.09
CA ARG A 249 5.25 1.67 -7.46
C ARG A 249 4.64 0.36 -6.99
N THR A 250 4.60 -0.63 -7.88
CA THR A 250 4.48 -2.03 -7.51
C THR A 250 5.89 -2.61 -7.33
N GLY A 251 6.25 -2.94 -6.09
CA GLY A 251 7.59 -3.38 -5.75
C GLY A 251 7.60 -4.38 -4.59
N ALA A 252 8.71 -5.08 -4.45
CA ALA A 252 9.04 -5.81 -3.24
C ALA A 252 9.28 -4.82 -2.07
N LYS A 253 9.27 -5.32 -0.83
CA LYS A 253 9.30 -4.48 0.38
C LYS A 253 10.52 -3.56 0.41
N ASP A 254 11.70 -4.06 0.07
CA ASP A 254 12.95 -3.30 -0.03
C ASP A 254 12.85 -2.08 -0.96
N ARG A 255 12.22 -2.26 -2.13
CA ARG A 255 12.01 -1.19 -3.12
C ARG A 255 11.03 -0.13 -2.65
N VAL A 256 9.94 -0.55 -1.99
CA VAL A 256 8.93 0.40 -1.48
C VAL A 256 9.50 1.14 -0.28
N LEU A 257 10.19 0.43 0.62
CA LEU A 257 10.84 1.01 1.79
C LEU A 257 11.85 2.10 1.42
N TYR A 258 12.73 1.83 0.44
CA TYR A 258 13.67 2.82 -0.07
C TYR A 258 12.97 4.10 -0.52
N LEU A 259 11.91 3.97 -1.32
CA LEU A 259 11.14 5.12 -1.78
C LEU A 259 10.45 5.87 -0.64
N THR A 260 9.96 5.15 0.37
CA THR A 260 9.37 5.77 1.57
C THR A 260 10.39 6.63 2.30
N TYR A 261 11.62 6.13 2.52
CA TYR A 261 12.70 6.92 3.13
C TYR A 261 13.00 8.19 2.35
N LEU A 262 13.23 8.07 1.03
CA LEU A 262 13.57 9.23 0.20
C LEU A 262 12.42 10.23 0.12
N ALA A 263 11.19 9.76 -0.04
CA ALA A 263 10.02 10.63 -0.10
C ALA A 263 9.79 11.39 1.21
N LEU A 264 10.02 10.76 2.37
CA LEU A 264 9.96 11.44 3.66
C LEU A 264 11.08 12.46 3.80
N CYS A 265 12.33 12.11 3.42
CA CYS A 265 13.44 13.05 3.46
C CYS A 265 13.19 14.27 2.57
N LYS A 266 12.59 14.10 1.39
CA LYS A 266 12.17 15.21 0.51
C LYS A 266 11.07 16.09 1.11
N GLN A 267 10.20 15.54 1.94
CA GLN A 267 9.19 16.35 2.64
C GLN A 267 9.83 17.19 3.75
N LEU A 268 10.76 16.61 4.51
CA LEU A 268 11.51 17.31 5.56
C LEU A 268 12.48 18.35 5.02
N ASP A 269 13.24 18.00 3.98
CA ASP A 269 14.20 18.87 3.31
C ASP A 269 14.05 18.76 1.79
N PRO A 270 13.19 19.63 1.19
CA PRO A 270 12.96 19.65 -0.24
C PRO A 270 14.19 20.00 -1.08
N ALA A 271 15.18 20.67 -0.51
CA ALA A 271 16.42 21.05 -1.19
C ALA A 271 17.51 19.97 -1.05
N GLY A 272 17.30 18.96 -0.22
CA GLY A 272 18.27 17.92 0.09
C GLY A 272 18.51 16.94 -1.07
N PRO A 273 19.64 16.22 -1.09
CA PRO A 273 20.10 15.37 -2.20
C PRO A 273 19.39 13.99 -2.28
N PHE A 274 18.10 13.94 -1.92
CA PHE A 274 17.33 12.70 -1.73
C PHE A 274 16.66 12.21 -3.01
#